data_AF-A0A6G2QRU4-F1
#
_entry.id   AF-A0A6G2QRU4-F1
#
_cell.length_a   1.000
_cell.length_b   1.000
_cell.length_c   1.000
_cell.angle_alpha   90.00
_cell.angle_beta   90.00
_cell.angle_gamma   90.00
#
_symmetry.space_group_name_H-M   'P 1'
#
loop_
_entity.id
_entity.type
_entity.pdbx_description
1 polymer ?
#
loop_
_entity_poly.entity_id
_entity_poly.type
_entity_poly.pdbx_seq_one_letter_code
_entity_poly.pdbx_strand_id
1 'polypeptide(L)'
;MRRSAVFLSLLPLVAAGVYLALPQDPDGPPAAPSTATARSAPEEAKDRAEREREQDDALIAALPPGLADPRKKELALAVVASAEHSTTDWRSTYGVVEDRGDGCGYTAGIIGFCTGTHDLLTLVGRYTEDRPGNALAPYLPALRTVDGSDSHEGLDPGFTAAWAAEARVPAFRAAQEAERDRVYFDPAVRLAKLDGLGTLGQLVYFDAMVLHGPDTDPDGFYGLRERAMERADTPAEGGAEETYLDAFLDVHRATMLSRRPDGDTSRVDTAQRRFLRAGNLDLDTPLVWEMYGERHRLP
;
A
#
# COMPACT_ATOMS: atom_id res chain seq x y z
N MET A 1 -23.04 -22.81 20.79
CA MET A 1 -22.21 -22.81 22.02
C MET A 1 -21.19 -21.70 21.88
N ARG A 2 -21.31 -20.65 22.70
CA ARG A 2 -20.39 -19.51 22.73
C ARG A 2 -19.03 -19.95 23.26
N ARG A 3 -17.95 -19.58 22.59
CA ARG A 3 -16.62 -19.46 23.20
C ARG A 3 -16.04 -18.11 22.82
N SER A 4 -16.18 -17.18 23.75
CA SER A 4 -15.48 -15.90 23.76
C SER A 4 -14.01 -16.16 24.05
N ALA A 5 -13.11 -15.68 23.21
CA ALA A 5 -11.70 -15.50 23.54
C ALA A 5 -11.47 -14.01 23.77
N VAL A 6 -11.25 -13.67 25.04
CA VAL A 6 -10.88 -12.34 25.51
C VAL A 6 -9.40 -12.14 25.17
N PHE A 7 -9.07 -11.22 24.27
CA PHE A 7 -7.71 -10.73 24.14
C PHE A 7 -7.45 -9.70 25.25
N LEU A 8 -6.60 -10.09 26.20
CA LEU A 8 -6.07 -9.22 27.24
C LEU A 8 -5.14 -8.19 26.58
N SER A 9 -5.51 -6.93 26.63
CA SER A 9 -4.64 -5.80 26.33
C SER A 9 -3.54 -5.70 27.41
N LEU A 10 -2.28 -5.91 27.01
CA LEU A 10 -1.12 -5.63 27.85
C LEU A 10 -0.86 -4.11 27.83
N LEU A 11 -1.36 -3.43 28.87
CA LEU A 11 -0.92 -2.09 29.25
C LEU A 11 0.53 -2.18 29.78
N PRO A 12 1.45 -1.28 29.38
CA PRO A 12 2.77 -1.22 30.00
C PRO A 12 2.64 -0.68 31.43
N LEU A 13 2.90 -1.55 32.41
CA LEU A 13 3.08 -1.19 33.81
C LEU A 13 4.32 -0.30 33.95
N VAL A 14 4.09 0.98 34.26
CA VAL A 14 5.13 1.90 34.72
C VAL A 14 5.61 1.41 36.09
N ALA A 15 6.81 0.85 36.15
CA ALA A 15 7.45 0.49 37.40
C ALA A 15 7.92 1.76 38.12
N ALA A 16 7.11 2.26 39.06
CA ALA A 16 7.54 3.25 40.03
C ALA A 16 8.45 2.58 41.07
N GLY A 17 9.75 2.87 41.00
CA GLY A 17 10.73 2.41 41.99
C GLY A 17 10.46 3.06 43.35
N VAL A 18 10.02 2.26 44.31
CA VAL A 18 9.97 2.66 45.72
C VAL A 18 11.29 2.25 46.36
N TYR A 19 12.13 3.24 46.66
CA TYR A 19 13.34 3.07 47.46
C TYR A 19 12.93 3.04 48.94
N LEU A 20 12.91 1.86 49.55
CA LEU A 20 12.79 1.72 51.00
C LEU A 20 14.00 0.94 51.53
N ALA A 21 14.73 1.63 52.39
CA ALA A 21 16.02 1.26 52.93
C ALA A 21 15.95 -0.03 53.79
N LEU A 22 16.84 -0.98 53.49
CA LEU A 22 17.19 -2.07 54.38
C LEU A 22 18.45 -1.68 55.20
N PRO A 23 18.61 -2.17 56.43
CA PRO A 23 19.77 -1.84 57.27
C PRO A 23 21.05 -2.40 56.66
N GLN A 24 22.11 -1.59 56.63
CA GLN A 24 23.44 -1.99 56.18
C GLN A 24 24.18 -2.69 57.33
N ASP A 25 24.63 -3.92 57.12
CA ASP A 25 25.71 -4.53 57.91
C ASP A 25 27.06 -3.88 57.50
N PRO A 26 27.86 -3.34 58.42
CA PRO A 26 29.14 -2.73 58.09
C PRO A 26 30.25 -3.76 58.24
N ASP A 27 30.52 -4.57 57.21
CA ASP A 27 31.85 -5.16 56.94
C ASP A 27 31.80 -6.11 55.73
N GLY A 28 31.95 -5.54 54.52
CA GLY A 28 32.19 -6.31 53.30
C GLY A 28 32.81 -5.43 52.21
N PRO A 29 33.90 -5.83 51.54
CA PRO A 29 34.51 -5.02 50.49
C PRO A 29 33.55 -4.88 49.29
N PRO A 30 33.50 -3.73 48.62
CA PRO A 30 32.56 -3.51 47.53
C PRO A 30 32.92 -4.43 46.35
N ALA A 31 31.99 -5.31 45.99
CA ALA A 31 32.05 -6.03 44.73
C ALA A 31 32.01 -5.01 43.59
N ALA A 32 32.98 -5.08 42.68
CA ALA A 32 32.98 -4.26 41.48
C ALA A 32 31.68 -4.52 40.68
N PRO A 33 30.92 -3.50 40.29
CA PRO A 33 29.78 -3.71 39.44
C PRO A 33 30.29 -4.20 38.08
N SER A 34 30.00 -5.46 37.78
CA SER A 34 30.13 -6.02 36.44
C SER A 34 29.24 -5.19 35.53
N THR A 35 29.84 -4.31 34.74
CA THR A 35 29.18 -3.51 33.71
C THR A 35 28.85 -4.41 32.52
N ALA A 36 27.96 -5.38 32.73
CA ALA A 36 27.12 -5.86 31.65
C ALA A 36 26.03 -4.81 31.46
N THR A 37 26.21 -3.92 30.49
CA THR A 37 25.19 -2.97 30.07
C THR A 37 23.95 -3.75 29.63
N ALA A 38 22.96 -3.86 30.51
CA ALA A 38 21.63 -4.32 30.15
C ALA A 38 21.05 -3.33 29.14
N ARG A 39 20.80 -3.78 27.90
CA ARG A 39 20.14 -2.95 26.88
C ARG A 39 18.67 -2.76 27.24
N SER A 40 18.10 -1.66 26.79
CA SER A 40 16.71 -1.34 27.09
C SER A 40 15.74 -2.18 26.24
N ALA A 41 14.57 -2.56 26.79
CA ALA A 41 13.57 -3.34 26.05
C ALA A 41 13.16 -2.73 24.69
N PRO A 42 13.07 -1.39 24.52
CA PRO A 42 12.81 -0.78 23.21
C PRO A 42 13.95 -0.98 22.19
N GLU A 43 15.21 -0.95 22.62
CA GLU A 43 16.36 -1.24 21.74
C GLU A 43 16.36 -2.70 21.31
N GLU A 44 16.06 -3.63 22.21
CA GLU A 44 15.97 -5.06 21.88
C GLU A 44 14.82 -5.36 20.90
N ALA A 45 13.68 -4.66 21.03
CA ALA A 45 12.56 -4.77 20.09
C ALA A 45 12.91 -4.22 18.70
N LYS A 46 13.57 -3.05 18.65
CA LYS A 46 14.06 -2.46 17.40
C LYS A 46 15.04 -3.39 16.70
N ASP A 47 16.05 -3.88 17.42
CA ASP A 47 17.06 -4.81 16.91
C ASP A 47 16.42 -6.09 16.36
N ARG A 48 15.34 -6.57 16.98
CA ARG A 48 14.60 -7.76 16.51
C ARG A 48 13.86 -7.47 15.20
N ALA A 49 13.13 -6.36 15.13
CA ALA A 49 12.41 -5.96 13.93
C ALA A 49 13.37 -5.68 12.75
N GLU A 50 14.57 -5.15 13.02
CA GLU A 50 15.61 -4.98 12.00
C GLU A 50 16.12 -6.32 11.47
N ARG A 51 16.41 -7.29 12.35
CA ARG A 51 16.80 -8.63 11.93
C ARG A 51 15.71 -9.37 11.15
N GLU A 52 14.45 -9.25 11.57
CA GLU A 52 13.31 -9.82 10.84
C GLU A 52 13.20 -9.22 9.44
N ARG A 53 13.32 -7.89 9.32
CA ARG A 53 13.35 -7.21 8.01
C ARG A 53 14.50 -7.68 7.12
N GLU A 54 15.71 -7.83 7.67
CA GLU A 54 16.86 -8.33 6.92
C GLU A 54 16.66 -9.77 6.42
N GLN A 55 16.01 -10.62 7.23
CA GLN A 55 15.67 -11.99 6.84
C GLN A 55 14.62 -12.02 5.73
N ASP A 56 13.56 -11.21 5.86
CA ASP A 56 12.56 -11.03 4.82
C ASP A 56 13.18 -10.52 3.52
N ASP A 57 14.08 -9.54 3.60
CA ASP A 57 14.77 -8.97 2.43
C ASP A 57 15.61 -10.04 1.73
N ALA A 58 16.33 -10.86 2.49
CA ALA A 58 17.11 -11.96 1.95
C ALA A 58 16.23 -13.04 1.29
N LEU A 59 15.09 -13.37 1.91
CA LEU A 59 14.10 -14.28 1.36
C LEU A 59 13.55 -13.75 0.03
N ILE A 60 13.09 -12.50 0.02
CA ILE A 60 12.52 -11.83 -1.17
C ILE A 60 13.54 -11.75 -2.30
N ALA A 61 14.81 -11.47 -1.99
CA ALA A 61 15.88 -11.40 -2.99
C ALA A 61 16.18 -12.76 -3.64
N ALA A 62 15.86 -13.87 -2.98
CA ALA A 62 16.03 -15.22 -3.52
C ALA A 62 14.84 -15.67 -4.40
N LEU A 63 13.69 -15.01 -4.29
CA LEU A 63 12.49 -15.32 -5.07
C LEU A 63 12.59 -14.76 -6.50
N PRO A 64 11.84 -15.33 -7.47
CA PRO A 64 11.67 -14.73 -8.78
C PRO A 64 11.24 -13.25 -8.69
N PRO A 65 11.65 -12.41 -9.66
CA PRO A 65 11.35 -10.99 -9.61
C PRO A 65 9.84 -10.72 -9.59
N GLY A 66 9.04 -11.53 -10.30
CA GLY A 66 7.59 -11.35 -10.40
C GLY A 66 7.26 -10.00 -11.03
N LEU A 67 6.40 -9.20 -10.40
CA LEU A 67 6.12 -7.83 -10.83
C LEU A 67 7.33 -6.90 -10.74
N ALA A 68 8.35 -7.21 -9.94
CA ALA A 68 9.58 -6.41 -9.93
C ALA A 68 10.40 -6.55 -11.23
N ASP A 69 10.08 -7.52 -12.09
CA ASP A 69 10.60 -7.55 -13.46
C ASP A 69 10.05 -6.33 -14.24
N PRO A 70 10.89 -5.52 -14.90
CA PRO A 70 10.44 -4.32 -15.59
C PRO A 70 9.31 -4.57 -16.61
N ARG A 71 9.30 -5.71 -17.31
CA ARG A 71 8.25 -6.00 -18.28
C ARG A 71 6.95 -6.36 -17.59
N LYS A 72 6.99 -7.15 -16.52
CA LYS A 72 5.80 -7.49 -15.72
C LYS A 72 5.23 -6.25 -15.02
N LYS A 73 6.09 -5.33 -14.54
CA LYS A 73 5.68 -4.02 -14.01
C LYS A 73 4.89 -3.21 -15.05
N GLU A 74 5.37 -3.12 -16.29
CA GLU A 74 4.64 -2.43 -17.36
C GLU A 74 3.26 -3.03 -17.62
N LEU A 75 3.13 -4.37 -17.60
CA LEU A 75 1.83 -5.03 -17.72
C LEU A 75 0.89 -4.68 -16.57
N ALA A 76 1.39 -4.72 -15.33
CA ALA A 76 0.60 -4.37 -14.14
C ALA A 76 0.09 -2.93 -14.20
N LEU A 77 0.96 -1.97 -14.55
CA LEU A 77 0.59 -0.57 -14.67
C LEU A 77 -0.45 -0.35 -15.76
N ALA A 78 -0.35 -1.04 -16.90
CA ALA A 78 -1.36 -0.97 -17.96
C ALA A 78 -2.71 -1.57 -17.55
N VAL A 79 -2.71 -2.66 -16.76
CA VAL A 79 -3.96 -3.24 -16.22
C VAL A 79 -4.60 -2.27 -15.22
N VAL A 80 -3.84 -1.73 -14.27
CA VAL A 80 -4.34 -0.75 -13.28
C VAL A 80 -4.84 0.50 -13.97
N ALA A 81 -4.10 1.05 -14.95
CA ALA A 81 -4.54 2.22 -15.70
C ALA A 81 -5.84 1.98 -16.48
N SER A 82 -6.14 0.74 -16.90
CA SER A 82 -7.42 0.45 -17.54
C SER A 82 -8.58 0.59 -16.54
N ALA A 83 -8.38 0.26 -15.27
CA ALA A 83 -9.37 0.49 -14.22
C ALA A 83 -9.43 1.98 -13.84
N GLU A 84 -8.29 2.62 -13.59
CA GLU A 84 -8.27 3.99 -13.08
C GLU A 84 -8.62 5.05 -14.14
N HIS A 85 -8.37 4.75 -15.42
CA HIS A 85 -8.43 5.76 -16.49
C HIS A 85 -8.94 5.22 -17.85
N SER A 86 -9.46 3.99 -17.91
CA SER A 86 -9.95 3.38 -19.16
C SER A 86 -8.94 3.39 -20.31
N THR A 87 -7.64 3.30 -19.99
CA THR A 87 -6.55 3.24 -20.98
C THR A 87 -5.47 2.27 -20.55
N THR A 88 -4.80 1.63 -21.51
CA THR A 88 -3.59 0.83 -21.23
C THR A 88 -2.30 1.62 -21.38
N ASP A 89 -2.36 2.84 -21.95
CA ASP A 89 -1.24 3.77 -21.98
C ASP A 89 -1.18 4.57 -20.68
N TRP A 90 -0.69 3.91 -19.61
CA TRP A 90 -0.59 4.51 -18.28
C TRP A 90 0.28 5.79 -18.27
N ARG A 91 1.22 5.95 -19.21
CA ARG A 91 2.04 7.17 -19.28
C ARG A 91 1.26 8.37 -19.80
N SER A 92 0.11 8.17 -20.43
CA SER A 92 -0.76 9.28 -20.81
C SER A 92 -1.41 9.96 -19.59
N THR A 93 -1.41 9.32 -18.42
CA THR A 93 -2.23 9.74 -17.27
C THR A 93 -1.52 10.64 -16.27
N TYR A 94 -0.20 10.92 -16.40
CA TYR A 94 0.54 11.79 -15.47
C TYR A 94 -0.15 13.15 -15.24
N GLY A 95 -0.74 13.72 -16.28
CA GLY A 95 -1.39 15.04 -16.25
C GLY A 95 -2.89 15.01 -16.02
N VAL A 96 -3.49 13.82 -15.86
CA VAL A 96 -4.92 13.70 -15.52
C VAL A 96 -5.13 14.25 -14.13
N VAL A 97 -6.17 15.06 -13.96
CA VAL A 97 -6.63 15.61 -12.69
C VAL A 97 -8.11 15.96 -12.84
N GLU A 98 -8.95 15.35 -12.01
CA GLU A 98 -10.40 15.50 -12.07
C GLU A 98 -11.01 15.23 -10.70
N ASP A 99 -12.14 15.86 -10.41
CA ASP A 99 -12.99 15.45 -9.29
C ASP A 99 -14.09 14.54 -9.83
N ARG A 100 -14.15 13.30 -9.30
CA ARG A 100 -15.06 12.25 -9.74
C ARG A 100 -16.37 12.23 -8.92
N GLY A 101 -16.50 13.12 -7.93
CA GLY A 101 -17.62 13.16 -7.01
C GLY A 101 -17.68 11.96 -6.07
N ASP A 102 -16.52 11.36 -5.77
CA ASP A 102 -16.38 10.19 -4.88
C ASP A 102 -15.96 10.55 -3.45
N GLY A 103 -15.89 11.84 -3.15
CA GLY A 103 -15.54 12.37 -1.83
C GLY A 103 -14.03 12.50 -1.58
N CYS A 104 -13.19 12.24 -2.60
CA CYS A 104 -11.73 12.37 -2.48
C CYS A 104 -11.19 13.74 -2.96
N GLY A 105 -12.07 14.64 -3.42
CA GLY A 105 -11.70 15.88 -4.10
C GLY A 105 -11.05 15.59 -5.45
N TYR A 106 -9.95 16.29 -5.77
CA TYR A 106 -9.21 15.99 -6.99
C TYR A 106 -8.48 14.66 -6.87
N THR A 107 -8.73 13.79 -7.85
CA THR A 107 -7.96 12.58 -8.17
C THR A 107 -7.02 12.86 -9.34
N ALA A 108 -5.72 12.58 -9.21
CA ALA A 108 -4.71 13.00 -10.18
C ALA A 108 -3.56 12.01 -10.42
N GLY A 109 -3.00 12.03 -11.62
CA GLY A 109 -1.78 11.29 -11.95
C GLY A 109 -1.97 9.78 -12.13
N ILE A 110 -0.84 9.07 -12.17
CA ILE A 110 -0.74 7.68 -12.70
C ILE A 110 -1.44 6.57 -11.91
N ILE A 111 -1.84 6.85 -10.67
CA ILE A 111 -2.59 5.91 -9.81
C ILE A 111 -3.79 6.58 -9.13
N GLY A 112 -4.15 7.79 -9.54
CA GLY A 112 -5.22 8.56 -8.91
C GLY A 112 -4.91 9.01 -7.49
N PHE A 113 -3.83 9.78 -7.29
CA PHE A 113 -3.55 10.45 -6.02
C PHE A 113 -4.65 11.45 -5.67
N CYS A 114 -5.09 11.49 -4.42
CA CYS A 114 -6.23 12.33 -4.05
C CYS A 114 -5.88 13.48 -3.09
N THR A 115 -6.51 14.63 -3.28
CA THR A 115 -6.36 15.77 -2.34
C THR A 115 -6.94 15.46 -0.97
N GLY A 116 -7.96 14.60 -0.89
CA GLY A 116 -8.63 14.24 0.36
C GLY A 116 -7.99 13.09 1.15
N THR A 117 -6.98 12.38 0.60
CA THR A 117 -6.40 11.16 1.21
C THR A 117 -4.91 11.27 1.51
N HIS A 118 -4.38 12.48 1.71
CA HIS A 118 -3.00 12.77 2.10
C HIS A 118 -1.89 12.44 1.09
N ASP A 119 -2.08 11.49 0.20
CA ASP A 119 -1.09 11.01 -0.77
C ASP A 119 -0.71 12.07 -1.81
N LEU A 120 -1.67 12.82 -2.36
CA LEU A 120 -1.35 13.92 -3.28
C LEU A 120 -0.56 15.03 -2.59
N LEU A 121 -0.94 15.39 -1.36
CA LEU A 121 -0.20 16.36 -0.54
C LEU A 121 1.23 15.89 -0.29
N THR A 122 1.42 14.60 0.02
CA THR A 122 2.73 14.00 0.25
C THR A 122 3.60 14.04 -1.01
N LEU A 123 3.02 13.68 -2.17
CA LEU A 123 3.69 13.76 -3.47
C LEU A 123 4.17 15.18 -3.78
N VAL A 124 3.28 16.17 -3.70
CA VAL A 124 3.63 17.58 -4.01
C VAL A 124 4.63 18.13 -2.98
N GLY A 125 4.49 17.75 -1.71
CA GLY A 125 5.41 18.13 -0.63
C GLY A 125 6.83 17.68 -0.92
N ARG A 126 7.03 16.38 -1.14
CA ARG A 126 8.33 15.77 -1.45
C ARG A 126 8.92 16.29 -2.75
N TYR A 127 8.10 16.40 -3.80
CA TYR A 127 8.53 17.00 -5.05
C TYR A 127 9.03 18.42 -4.86
N THR A 128 8.40 19.19 -3.98
CA THR A 128 8.81 20.57 -3.68
C THR A 128 10.08 20.65 -2.83
N GLU A 129 10.31 19.70 -1.94
CA GLU A 129 11.57 19.57 -1.21
C GLU A 129 12.74 19.33 -2.17
N ASP A 130 12.55 18.42 -3.14
CA ASP A 130 13.57 18.10 -4.15
C ASP A 130 13.71 19.18 -5.24
N ARG A 131 12.61 19.85 -5.58
CA ARG A 131 12.52 20.90 -6.62
C ARG A 131 11.83 22.15 -6.05
N PRO A 132 12.54 22.95 -5.25
CA PRO A 132 11.99 24.20 -4.73
C PRO A 132 11.56 25.14 -5.86
N GLY A 133 10.37 25.75 -5.73
CA GLY A 133 9.85 26.70 -6.71
C GLY A 133 9.19 26.10 -7.96
N ASN A 134 8.88 24.81 -7.96
CA ASN A 134 8.04 24.19 -9.00
C ASN A 134 6.62 24.79 -9.03
N ALA A 135 5.86 24.56 -10.11
CA ALA A 135 4.56 25.21 -10.30
C ALA A 135 3.48 24.78 -9.29
N LEU A 136 3.67 23.67 -8.59
CA LEU A 136 2.73 23.15 -7.59
C LEU A 136 3.03 23.64 -6.17
N ALA A 137 4.24 24.13 -5.91
CA ALA A 137 4.65 24.62 -4.59
C ALA A 137 3.70 25.68 -3.99
N PRO A 138 3.15 26.65 -4.74
CA PRO A 138 2.20 27.63 -4.20
C PRO A 138 0.90 27.02 -3.67
N TYR A 139 0.53 25.81 -4.10
CA TYR A 139 -0.70 25.13 -3.67
C TYR A 139 -0.53 24.35 -2.37
N LEU A 140 0.69 24.14 -1.87
CA LEU A 140 0.93 23.38 -0.63
C LEU A 140 0.12 23.85 0.58
N PRO A 141 -0.06 25.17 0.85
CA PRO A 141 -0.93 25.60 1.94
C PRO A 141 -2.39 25.18 1.74
N ALA A 142 -2.92 25.30 0.53
CA ALA A 142 -4.28 24.89 0.20
C ALA A 142 -4.45 23.36 0.31
N LEU A 143 -3.49 22.60 -0.23
CA LEU A 143 -3.46 21.14 -0.12
C LEU A 143 -3.49 20.66 1.34
N ARG A 144 -2.78 21.34 2.26
CA ARG A 144 -2.84 21.03 3.70
C ARG A 144 -4.18 21.36 4.34
N THR A 145 -4.87 22.39 3.84
CA THR A 145 -6.18 22.82 4.34
C THR A 145 -7.27 21.86 3.90
N VAL A 146 -7.21 21.37 2.65
CA VAL A 146 -8.26 20.50 2.08
C VAL A 146 -8.04 19.01 2.39
N ASP A 147 -6.86 18.62 2.87
CA ASP A 147 -6.53 17.24 3.25
C ASP A 147 -7.58 16.65 4.23
N GLY A 148 -8.09 15.46 3.92
CA GLY A 148 -9.22 14.85 4.63
C GLY A 148 -10.62 15.31 4.20
N SER A 149 -10.75 16.10 3.14
CA SER A 149 -12.04 16.57 2.57
C SER A 149 -12.06 16.53 1.04
N ASP A 150 -13.24 16.78 0.45
CA ASP A 150 -13.44 16.97 -0.98
C ASP A 150 -13.37 18.44 -1.43
N SER A 151 -12.90 19.35 -0.56
CA SER A 151 -12.86 20.78 -0.84
C SER A 151 -11.81 21.16 -1.89
N HIS A 152 -12.14 22.14 -2.73
CA HIS A 152 -11.20 22.74 -3.70
C HIS A 152 -10.71 24.14 -3.26
N GLU A 153 -10.95 24.53 -2.01
CA GLU A 153 -10.62 25.87 -1.52
C GLU A 153 -9.12 26.17 -1.65
N GLY A 154 -8.79 27.23 -2.38
CA GLY A 154 -7.41 27.65 -2.64
C GLY A 154 -6.68 26.85 -3.71
N LEU A 155 -7.29 25.80 -4.26
CA LEU A 155 -6.82 25.08 -5.45
C LEU A 155 -7.38 25.70 -6.73
N ASP A 156 -8.68 25.98 -6.72
CA ASP A 156 -9.36 26.53 -7.87
C ASP A 156 -9.04 28.01 -8.15
N PRO A 157 -9.05 28.44 -9.42
CA PRO A 157 -9.24 27.63 -10.64
C PRO A 157 -7.93 27.10 -11.25
N GLY A 158 -6.78 27.37 -10.63
CA GLY A 158 -5.48 27.24 -11.27
C GLY A 158 -4.81 25.87 -11.12
N PHE A 159 -5.17 25.10 -10.10
CA PHE A 159 -4.46 23.88 -9.72
C PHE A 159 -4.45 22.83 -10.84
N THR A 160 -5.59 22.59 -11.49
CA THR A 160 -5.70 21.59 -12.56
C THR A 160 -4.80 21.92 -13.76
N ALA A 161 -4.75 23.19 -14.16
CA ALA A 161 -3.86 23.67 -15.22
C ALA A 161 -2.38 23.59 -14.82
N ALA A 162 -2.06 23.93 -13.56
CA ALA A 162 -0.70 23.81 -13.03
C ALA A 162 -0.23 22.36 -12.98
N TRP A 163 -1.09 21.43 -12.55
CA TRP A 163 -0.83 19.99 -12.56
C TRP A 163 -0.55 19.48 -13.97
N ALA A 164 -1.42 19.78 -14.93
CA ALA A 164 -1.25 19.34 -16.31
C ALA A 164 0.02 19.91 -16.97
N ALA A 165 0.42 21.13 -16.60
CA ALA A 165 1.67 21.74 -17.06
C ALA A 165 2.89 21.08 -16.41
N GLU A 166 2.89 20.92 -15.09
CA GLU A 166 3.99 20.32 -14.33
C GLU A 166 4.19 18.84 -14.70
N ALA A 167 3.11 18.13 -15.05
CA ALA A 167 3.15 16.75 -15.57
C ALA A 167 3.91 16.59 -16.90
N ARG A 168 4.31 17.69 -17.56
CA ARG A 168 5.23 17.67 -18.71
C ARG A 168 6.70 17.68 -18.29
N VAL A 169 6.99 18.05 -17.05
CA VAL A 169 8.34 18.10 -16.49
C VAL A 169 8.78 16.68 -16.12
N PRO A 170 9.91 16.16 -16.67
CA PRO A 170 10.37 14.80 -16.37
C PRO A 170 10.57 14.54 -14.87
N ALA A 171 10.97 15.56 -14.10
CA ALA A 171 11.17 15.44 -12.66
C ALA A 171 9.85 15.16 -11.92
N PHE A 172 8.73 15.77 -12.32
CA PHE A 172 7.44 15.51 -11.67
C PHE A 172 6.87 14.14 -12.04
N ARG A 173 7.10 13.67 -13.28
CA ARG A 173 6.79 12.28 -13.66
C ARG A 173 7.55 11.27 -12.82
N ALA A 174 8.85 11.51 -12.62
CA ALA A 174 9.67 10.67 -11.75
C ALA A 174 9.20 10.71 -10.28
N ALA A 175 8.74 11.87 -9.79
CA ALA A 175 8.17 11.98 -8.45
C ALA A 175 6.88 11.16 -8.30
N GLN A 176 5.98 11.19 -9.30
CA GLN A 176 4.78 10.35 -9.30
C GLN A 176 5.12 8.85 -9.27
N GLU A 177 6.08 8.42 -10.09
CA GLU A 177 6.52 7.02 -10.12
C GLU A 177 7.18 6.58 -8.80
N ALA A 178 8.02 7.43 -8.22
CA ALA A 178 8.67 7.16 -6.95
C ALA A 178 7.66 7.06 -5.80
N GLU A 179 6.64 7.93 -5.78
CA GLU A 179 5.62 7.89 -4.74
C GLU A 179 4.68 6.69 -4.90
N ARG A 180 4.29 6.34 -6.14
CA ARG A 180 3.60 5.08 -6.45
C ARG A 180 4.40 3.90 -5.91
N ASP A 181 5.71 3.87 -6.21
CA ASP A 181 6.56 2.74 -5.88
C ASP A 181 6.68 2.57 -4.36
N ARG A 182 6.98 3.66 -3.67
CA ARG A 182 7.17 3.66 -2.23
C ARG A 182 5.92 3.30 -1.44
N VAL A 183 4.76 3.82 -1.83
CA VAL A 183 3.53 3.73 -1.02
C VAL A 183 2.69 2.51 -1.39
N TYR A 184 2.69 2.13 -2.67
CA TYR A 184 1.76 1.13 -3.19
C TYR A 184 2.47 -0.09 -3.76
N PHE A 185 3.35 0.10 -4.74
CA PHE A 185 3.91 -1.02 -5.50
C PHE A 185 4.87 -1.88 -4.68
N ASP A 186 5.90 -1.28 -4.08
CA ASP A 186 6.93 -2.02 -3.34
C ASP A 186 6.34 -2.72 -2.10
N PRO A 187 5.47 -2.08 -1.28
CA PRO A 187 4.81 -2.76 -0.16
C PRO A 187 3.91 -3.92 -0.61
N ALA A 188 3.11 -3.73 -1.66
CA ALA A 188 2.22 -4.78 -2.18
C ALA A 188 3.01 -5.98 -2.72
N VAL A 189 4.05 -5.74 -3.54
CA VAL A 189 4.90 -6.79 -4.10
C VAL A 189 5.68 -7.51 -3.00
N ARG A 190 6.19 -6.77 -2.00
CA ARG A 190 6.85 -7.34 -0.82
C ARG A 190 5.92 -8.31 -0.09
N LEU A 191 4.72 -7.86 0.29
CA LEU A 191 3.79 -8.67 1.07
C LEU A 191 3.32 -9.90 0.29
N ALA A 192 2.99 -9.72 -0.99
CA ALA A 192 2.63 -10.85 -1.85
C ALA A 192 3.74 -11.91 -1.91
N LYS A 193 5.02 -11.50 -1.97
CA LYS A 193 6.15 -12.43 -1.94
C LYS A 193 6.28 -13.15 -0.60
N LEU A 194 6.08 -12.44 0.52
CA LEU A 194 6.10 -13.04 1.86
C LEU A 194 4.96 -14.04 2.06
N ASP A 195 3.83 -13.82 1.39
CA ASP A 195 2.70 -14.76 1.35
C ASP A 195 2.91 -15.91 0.35
N GLY A 196 4.03 -15.92 -0.38
CA GLY A 196 4.36 -16.95 -1.36
C GLY A 196 3.55 -16.85 -2.66
N LEU A 197 3.03 -15.67 -2.98
CA LEU A 197 2.24 -15.43 -4.20
C LEU A 197 3.13 -15.19 -5.43
N GLY A 198 2.70 -15.75 -6.55
CA GLY A 198 3.26 -15.53 -7.87
C GLY A 198 2.92 -14.14 -8.43
N THR A 199 3.21 -13.95 -9.72
CA THR A 199 3.12 -12.64 -10.38
C THR A 199 1.67 -12.11 -10.42
N LEU A 200 0.69 -12.97 -10.62
CA LEU A 200 -0.73 -12.60 -10.58
C LEU A 200 -1.14 -12.15 -9.17
N GLY A 201 -0.74 -12.86 -8.11
CA GLY A 201 -1.07 -12.46 -6.75
C GLY A 201 -0.45 -11.11 -6.37
N GLN A 202 0.77 -10.84 -6.84
CA GLN A 202 1.40 -9.53 -6.71
C GLN A 202 0.59 -8.42 -7.41
N LEU A 203 0.03 -8.69 -8.61
CA LEU A 203 -0.88 -7.75 -9.29
C LEU A 203 -2.16 -7.51 -8.49
N VAL A 204 -2.77 -8.58 -7.98
CA VAL A 204 -3.99 -8.50 -7.16
C VAL A 204 -3.75 -7.65 -5.91
N TYR A 205 -2.60 -7.82 -5.25
CA TYR A 205 -2.24 -7.00 -4.08
C TYR A 205 -1.99 -5.54 -4.44
N PHE A 206 -1.23 -5.30 -5.52
CA PHE A 206 -0.93 -3.94 -5.97
C PHE A 206 -2.21 -3.17 -6.34
N ASP A 207 -3.10 -3.81 -7.10
CA ASP A 207 -4.39 -3.24 -7.50
C ASP A 207 -5.29 -2.93 -6.29
N ALA A 208 -5.39 -3.86 -5.35
CA ALA A 208 -6.13 -3.65 -4.12
C ALA A 208 -5.54 -2.53 -3.27
N MET A 209 -4.20 -2.41 -3.19
CA MET A 209 -3.55 -1.32 -2.46
C MET A 209 -3.77 0.04 -3.12
N VAL A 210 -3.81 0.11 -4.46
CA VAL A 210 -4.18 1.33 -5.19
C VAL A 210 -5.63 1.72 -4.89
N LEU A 211 -6.58 0.79 -4.97
CA LEU A 211 -8.00 1.10 -4.79
C LEU A 211 -8.39 1.39 -3.34
N HIS A 212 -7.87 0.60 -2.40
CA HIS A 212 -8.27 0.64 -0.99
C HIS A 212 -7.34 1.48 -0.12
N GLY A 213 -6.16 1.84 -0.62
CA GLY A 213 -5.14 2.54 0.13
C GLY A 213 -4.32 1.62 1.06
N PRO A 214 -3.16 2.10 1.52
CA PRO A 214 -2.26 1.39 2.42
C PRO A 214 -2.64 1.53 3.91
N ASP A 215 -3.77 2.18 4.24
CA ASP A 215 -4.17 2.37 5.62
C ASP A 215 -4.61 1.04 6.28
N THR A 216 -4.51 0.99 7.60
CA THR A 216 -4.85 -0.21 8.40
C THR A 216 -6.33 -0.32 8.73
N ASP A 217 -7.17 0.48 8.07
CA ASP A 217 -8.61 0.43 8.26
C ASP A 217 -9.19 -0.92 7.76
N PRO A 218 -10.34 -1.37 8.29
CA PRO A 218 -10.93 -2.65 7.90
C PRO A 218 -11.23 -2.79 6.40
N ASP A 219 -11.44 -1.66 5.72
CA ASP A 219 -11.70 -1.59 4.27
C ASP A 219 -10.47 -1.15 3.47
N GLY A 220 -9.32 -0.97 4.12
CA GLY A 220 -8.00 -0.76 3.52
C GLY A 220 -7.33 -2.09 3.16
N PHE A 221 -6.25 -2.05 2.38
CA PHE A 221 -5.59 -3.25 1.86
C PHE A 221 -5.24 -4.29 2.95
N TYR A 222 -4.70 -3.84 4.09
CA TYR A 222 -4.30 -4.75 5.16
C TYR A 222 -5.49 -5.49 5.77
N GLY A 223 -6.64 -4.82 5.92
CA GLY A 223 -7.89 -5.45 6.38
C GLY A 223 -8.47 -6.44 5.37
N LEU A 224 -8.33 -6.18 4.07
CA LEU A 224 -8.70 -7.14 3.02
C LEU A 224 -7.84 -8.40 3.11
N ARG A 225 -6.52 -8.23 3.22
CA ARG A 225 -5.57 -9.34 3.36
C ARG A 225 -5.87 -10.21 4.58
N GLU A 226 -6.09 -9.59 5.73
CA GLU A 226 -6.38 -10.30 6.98
C GLU A 226 -7.66 -11.15 6.87
N ARG A 227 -8.76 -10.56 6.34
CA ARG A 227 -10.01 -11.29 6.10
C ARG A 227 -9.88 -12.40 5.05
N ALA A 228 -8.96 -12.28 4.09
CA ALA A 228 -8.68 -13.33 3.13
C ALA A 228 -7.93 -14.51 3.78
N MET A 229 -6.95 -14.22 4.64
CA MET A 229 -6.20 -15.23 5.40
C MET A 229 -7.08 -16.00 6.39
N GLU A 230 -8.14 -15.38 6.93
CA GLU A 230 -9.16 -16.09 7.73
C GLU A 230 -9.95 -17.14 6.93
N ARG A 231 -9.98 -17.02 5.60
CA ARG A 231 -10.76 -17.88 4.70
C ARG A 231 -9.93 -18.96 4.02
N ALA A 232 -8.66 -18.69 3.75
CA ALA A 232 -7.75 -19.61 3.11
C ALA A 232 -6.31 -19.31 3.54
N ASP A 233 -5.54 -20.37 3.81
CA ASP A 233 -4.11 -20.26 4.12
C ASP A 233 -3.35 -19.71 2.90
N THR A 234 -2.37 -18.85 3.15
CA THR A 234 -1.45 -18.39 2.09
C THR A 234 -0.56 -19.55 1.61
N PRO A 235 0.05 -19.46 0.41
CA PRO A 235 1.09 -20.41 0.00
C PRO A 235 2.25 -20.55 1.00
N ALA A 236 2.65 -19.45 1.66
CA ALA A 236 3.66 -19.49 2.72
C ALA A 236 3.21 -20.30 3.96
N GLU A 237 1.91 -20.39 4.20
CA GLU A 237 1.31 -21.22 5.27
C GLU A 237 0.93 -22.63 4.79
N GLY A 238 1.24 -22.97 3.53
CA GLY A 238 0.99 -24.29 2.93
C GLY A 238 -0.34 -24.41 2.16
N GLY A 239 -1.05 -23.30 1.97
CA GLY A 239 -2.25 -23.25 1.15
C GLY A 239 -1.97 -23.27 -0.36
N ALA A 240 -3.01 -23.52 -1.17
CA ALA A 240 -2.91 -23.42 -2.62
C ALA A 240 -3.11 -21.96 -3.06
N GLU A 241 -2.20 -21.44 -3.91
CA GLU A 241 -2.25 -20.05 -4.38
C GLU A 241 -3.60 -19.70 -5.01
N GLU A 242 -4.15 -20.57 -5.86
CA GLU A 242 -5.45 -20.32 -6.49
C GLU A 242 -6.59 -20.19 -5.48
N THR A 243 -6.58 -21.01 -4.43
CA THR A 243 -7.59 -20.96 -3.36
C THR A 243 -7.46 -19.67 -2.55
N TYR A 244 -6.24 -19.26 -2.22
CA TYR A 244 -6.00 -18.01 -1.53
C TYR A 244 -6.42 -16.80 -2.36
N LEU A 245 -6.02 -16.74 -3.64
CA LEU A 245 -6.37 -15.64 -4.54
C LEU A 245 -7.88 -15.56 -4.80
N ASP A 246 -8.57 -16.70 -4.93
CA ASP A 246 -10.03 -16.70 -5.07
C ASP A 246 -10.72 -16.12 -3.82
N ALA A 247 -10.25 -16.52 -2.62
CA ALA A 247 -10.75 -15.96 -1.36
C ALA A 247 -10.44 -14.46 -1.21
N PHE A 248 -9.24 -14.01 -1.58
CA PHE A 248 -8.86 -12.60 -1.56
C PHE A 248 -9.73 -11.77 -2.50
N LEU A 249 -9.91 -12.22 -3.74
CA LEU A 249 -10.73 -11.52 -4.73
C LEU A 249 -12.20 -11.46 -4.32
N ASP A 250 -12.72 -12.45 -3.56
CA ASP A 250 -14.07 -12.39 -2.98
C ASP A 250 -14.20 -11.31 -1.92
N VAL A 251 -13.20 -11.19 -1.03
CA VAL A 251 -13.14 -10.12 -0.02
C VAL A 251 -13.00 -8.75 -0.69
N HIS A 252 -12.13 -8.65 -1.69
CA HIS A 252 -11.92 -7.42 -2.48
C HIS A 252 -13.24 -6.97 -3.11
N ARG A 253 -13.90 -7.85 -3.87
CA ARG A 253 -15.19 -7.58 -4.50
C ARG A 253 -16.27 -7.19 -3.48
N ALA A 254 -16.35 -7.89 -2.35
CA ALA A 254 -17.33 -7.57 -1.31
C ALA A 254 -17.10 -6.19 -0.70
N THR A 255 -15.85 -5.76 -0.55
CA THR A 255 -15.51 -4.43 -0.02
C THR A 255 -15.82 -3.33 -1.02
N MET A 256 -15.60 -3.55 -2.32
CA MET A 256 -16.03 -2.60 -3.35
C MET A 256 -17.55 -2.35 -3.27
N LEU A 257 -18.33 -3.43 -3.12
CA LEU A 257 -19.79 -3.37 -3.06
C LEU A 257 -20.34 -2.87 -1.71
N SER A 258 -19.59 -2.96 -0.61
CA SER A 258 -20.03 -2.37 0.67
C SER A 258 -20.01 -0.84 0.61
N ARG A 259 -19.02 -0.26 -0.10
CA ARG A 259 -18.91 1.19 -0.33
C ARG A 259 -19.88 1.68 -1.39
N ARG A 260 -20.04 0.95 -2.49
CA ARG A 260 -20.99 1.26 -3.57
C ARG A 260 -21.73 -0.02 -4.00
N PRO A 261 -22.95 -0.28 -3.48
CA PRO A 261 -23.70 -1.49 -3.80
C PRO A 261 -23.98 -1.72 -5.29
N ASP A 262 -24.14 -0.63 -6.06
CA ASP A 262 -24.33 -0.65 -7.51
C ASP A 262 -23.02 -0.35 -8.28
N GLY A 263 -21.87 -0.43 -7.61
CA GLY A 263 -20.56 -0.15 -8.17
C GLY A 263 -20.07 -1.23 -9.13
N ASP A 264 -19.26 -0.81 -10.11
CA ASP A 264 -18.62 -1.72 -11.05
C ASP A 264 -17.48 -2.51 -10.37
N THR A 265 -17.42 -3.82 -10.62
CA THR A 265 -16.39 -4.72 -10.09
C THR A 265 -15.61 -5.45 -11.20
N SER A 266 -15.62 -4.93 -12.42
CA SER A 266 -14.98 -5.51 -13.62
C SER A 266 -13.47 -5.73 -13.43
N ARG A 267 -12.78 -4.86 -12.69
CA ARG A 267 -11.36 -5.04 -12.33
C ARG A 267 -11.10 -6.39 -11.62
N VAL A 268 -12.06 -6.86 -10.84
CA VAL A 268 -12.04 -8.19 -10.24
C VAL A 268 -12.65 -9.21 -11.19
N ASP A 269 -13.92 -9.03 -11.56
CA ASP A 269 -14.76 -10.07 -12.18
C ASP A 269 -14.31 -10.45 -13.60
N THR A 270 -13.93 -9.47 -14.42
CA THR A 270 -13.60 -9.66 -15.84
C THR A 270 -12.13 -9.43 -16.19
N ALA A 271 -11.30 -9.08 -15.20
CA ALA A 271 -9.84 -9.02 -15.32
C ALA A 271 -9.12 -10.01 -14.38
N GLN A 272 -8.96 -9.70 -13.09
CA GLN A 272 -8.14 -10.53 -12.19
C GLN A 272 -8.66 -11.97 -12.05
N ARG A 273 -9.97 -12.13 -11.84
CA ARG A 273 -10.61 -13.45 -11.75
C ARG A 273 -10.49 -14.22 -13.06
N ARG A 274 -10.50 -13.51 -14.20
CA ARG A 274 -10.31 -14.11 -15.51
C ARG A 274 -8.90 -14.67 -15.67
N PHE A 275 -7.86 -13.94 -15.24
CA PHE A 275 -6.48 -14.44 -15.26
C PHE A 275 -6.31 -15.64 -14.34
N LEU A 276 -6.90 -15.59 -13.14
CA LEU A 276 -6.88 -16.68 -12.18
C LEU A 276 -7.53 -17.95 -12.74
N ARG A 277 -8.75 -17.85 -13.29
CA ARG A 277 -9.47 -18.98 -13.91
C ARG A 277 -8.77 -19.56 -15.14
N ALA A 278 -7.92 -18.77 -15.79
CA ALA A 278 -7.08 -19.24 -16.90
C ALA A 278 -5.81 -19.97 -16.42
N GLY A 279 -5.56 -20.04 -15.11
CA GLY A 279 -4.32 -20.58 -14.54
C GLY A 279 -3.10 -19.71 -14.85
N ASN A 280 -3.30 -18.44 -15.23
CA ASN A 280 -2.20 -17.55 -15.63
C ASN A 280 -1.56 -16.87 -14.41
N LEU A 281 -1.04 -17.68 -13.48
CA LEU A 281 -0.41 -17.20 -12.23
C LEU A 281 0.87 -16.39 -12.49
N ASP A 282 1.53 -16.63 -13.62
CA ASP A 282 2.74 -15.90 -14.02
C ASP A 282 2.46 -14.59 -14.75
N LEU A 283 1.19 -14.28 -15.06
CA LEU A 283 0.80 -13.09 -15.82
C LEU A 283 1.46 -13.04 -17.21
N ASP A 284 1.49 -14.17 -17.90
CA ASP A 284 2.07 -14.30 -19.24
C ASP A 284 1.17 -13.72 -20.33
N THR A 285 1.82 -13.12 -21.33
CA THR A 285 1.14 -12.51 -22.47
C THR A 285 0.81 -13.57 -23.53
N PRO A 286 -0.25 -13.39 -24.33
CA PRO A 286 -1.13 -12.23 -24.36
C PRO A 286 -2.11 -12.15 -23.20
N LEU A 287 -2.18 -10.98 -22.54
CA LEU A 287 -3.23 -10.70 -21.56
C LEU A 287 -4.47 -10.19 -22.28
N VAL A 288 -5.64 -10.71 -21.92
CA VAL A 288 -6.93 -10.29 -22.47
C VAL A 288 -7.94 -10.21 -21.33
N TRP A 289 -8.53 -9.03 -21.15
CA TRP A 289 -9.55 -8.78 -20.13
C TRP A 289 -10.60 -7.80 -20.65
N GLU A 290 -11.64 -7.60 -19.83
CA GLU A 290 -12.65 -6.56 -20.04
C GLU A 290 -12.70 -5.67 -18.81
N MET A 291 -12.77 -4.35 -19.02
CA MET A 291 -12.87 -3.33 -18.00
C MET A 291 -14.00 -2.37 -18.39
N TYR A 292 -15.00 -2.18 -17.54
CA TYR A 292 -16.17 -1.35 -17.84
C TYR A 292 -16.89 -1.69 -19.16
N GLY A 293 -16.89 -2.97 -19.55
CA GLY A 293 -17.46 -3.43 -20.83
C GLY A 293 -16.54 -3.25 -22.05
N GLU A 294 -15.37 -2.62 -21.89
CA GLU A 294 -14.37 -2.47 -22.94
C GLU A 294 -13.33 -3.59 -22.88
N ARG A 295 -13.07 -4.21 -24.04
CA ARG A 295 -12.08 -5.29 -24.15
C ARG A 295 -10.68 -4.72 -24.38
N HIS A 296 -9.74 -5.12 -23.53
CA HIS A 296 -8.32 -4.79 -23.68
C HIS A 296 -7.47 -6.02 -24.03
N ARG A 297 -6.30 -5.78 -24.62
CA ARG A 297 -5.30 -6.80 -24.92
C ARG A 297 -3.88 -6.23 -24.83
N LEU A 298 -2.99 -6.94 -24.15
CA LEU A 298 -1.55 -6.70 -24.19
C LEU A 298 -0.83 -7.88 -24.87
N PRO A 299 0.11 -7.62 -25.79
CA PRO A 299 0.82 -8.65 -26.55
C PRO A 299 1.90 -9.36 -25.74
#